data_AF-A0A839BLH5-F1
#
_entry.id   AF-A0A839BLH5-F1
#
_cell.length_a   1.000
_cell.length_b   1.000
_cell.length_c   1.000
_cell.angle_alpha   90.00
_cell.angle_beta   90.00
_cell.angle_gamma   90.00
#
_symmetry.space_group_name_H-M   'P 1'
#
loop_
_entity.id
_entity.type
_entity.pdbx_description
1 polymer ?
#
loop_
_entity_poly.entity_id
_entity_poly.type
_entity_poly.pdbx_seq_one_letter_code
_entity_poly.pdbx_strand_id
1 'polypeptide(L)'
;MSTENKQFTEKKAPEGYWIDAKGVLTPVSLIKDTDQMRDDLVRSIVEKATALSAALAEFKLSGFSDIGAFVDISASQYGVSLGGKKGNVTLYSYDGRYKVQRAMQDRIAFDERLQAAKSLIDECLADWTENARPEIRAIITRAFQTEKEGEVNTGAVLALRRLDITDARWVKAMEAIGEAVQVVGSRSYIRVYERVGESDQYRAIPLDIAGVGG
;
A
#
# COMPACT_ATOMS: atom_id res chain seq x y z
N MET A 1 32.99 -25.23 20.74
CA MET A 1 31.60 -25.64 21.03
C MET A 1 30.70 -24.73 20.21
N SER A 2 30.25 -25.22 19.06
CA SER A 2 29.47 -24.50 18.06
C SER A 2 28.00 -24.51 18.45
N THR A 3 27.52 -23.45 19.08
CA THR A 3 26.09 -23.19 19.27
C THR A 3 25.50 -22.70 17.96
N GLU A 4 25.27 -23.61 17.01
CA GLU A 4 24.29 -23.35 15.95
C GLU A 4 22.93 -23.31 16.63
N ASN A 5 22.40 -22.10 16.84
CA ASN A 5 21.07 -21.93 17.39
C ASN A 5 20.06 -22.44 16.37
N LYS A 6 19.64 -23.70 16.52
CA LYS A 6 18.68 -24.38 15.65
C LYS A 6 17.25 -23.92 15.85
N GLN A 7 16.97 -22.76 16.46
CA GLN A 7 15.60 -22.26 16.64
C GLN A 7 15.51 -20.75 16.35
N PHE A 8 14.34 -20.30 15.91
CA PHE A 8 14.02 -18.88 15.67
C PHE A 8 13.87 -18.03 16.93
N THR A 9 13.83 -18.66 18.10
CA THR A 9 13.64 -17.95 19.36
C THR A 9 14.88 -17.16 19.76
N GLU A 10 14.67 -15.96 20.27
CA GLU A 10 15.71 -15.13 20.89
C GLU A 10 16.10 -15.65 22.29
N LYS A 11 15.30 -16.56 22.86
CA LYS A 11 15.58 -17.18 24.17
C LYS A 11 16.66 -18.24 24.03
N LYS A 12 17.65 -18.22 24.92
CA LYS A 12 18.70 -19.25 24.97
C LYS A 12 18.15 -20.53 25.59
N ALA A 13 18.24 -21.64 24.86
CA ALA A 13 17.99 -22.97 25.37
C ALA A 13 19.30 -23.62 25.85
N PRO A 14 19.27 -24.45 26.91
CA PRO A 14 20.37 -25.36 27.23
C PRO A 14 20.69 -26.30 26.05
N GLU A 15 21.93 -26.78 25.97
CA GLU A 15 22.33 -27.76 24.95
C GLU A 15 21.47 -29.03 25.03
N GLY A 16 20.97 -29.50 23.88
CA GLY A 16 20.09 -30.67 23.80
C GLY A 16 18.61 -30.40 24.13
N TYR A 17 18.21 -29.15 24.33
CA TYR A 17 16.82 -28.74 24.54
C TYR A 17 16.36 -27.75 23.47
N TRP A 18 15.10 -27.85 23.08
CA TRP A 18 14.40 -26.84 22.30
C TRP A 18 13.34 -26.14 23.14
N ILE A 19 13.05 -24.89 22.83
CA ILE A 19 12.00 -24.07 23.44
C ILE A 19 10.79 -24.05 22.50
N ASP A 20 9.60 -24.36 23.01
CA ASP A 20 8.36 -24.25 22.25
C ASP A 20 7.77 -22.81 22.29
N ALA A 21 6.65 -22.58 21.58
CA ALA A 21 6.00 -21.28 21.52
C ALA A 21 5.48 -20.76 22.88
N LYS A 22 5.25 -21.65 23.86
CA LYS A 22 4.86 -21.28 25.24
C LYS A 22 6.07 -21.02 26.13
N GLY A 23 7.28 -21.22 25.62
CA GLY A 23 8.53 -21.08 26.37
C GLY A 23 8.93 -22.33 27.14
N VAL A 24 8.30 -23.49 26.89
CA VAL A 24 8.61 -24.74 27.56
C VAL A 24 9.85 -25.38 26.94
N LEU A 25 10.79 -25.79 27.80
CA LEU A 25 12.00 -26.51 27.41
C LEU A 25 11.71 -28.00 27.26
N THR A 26 11.98 -28.53 26.07
CA THR A 26 11.76 -29.94 25.73
C THR A 26 13.07 -30.56 25.23
N PRO A 27 13.54 -31.68 25.82
CA PRO A 27 14.69 -32.40 25.30
C PRO A 27 14.48 -32.79 23.83
N VAL A 28 15.48 -32.59 22.97
CA VAL A 28 15.39 -32.87 21.53
C VAL A 28 14.97 -34.31 21.26
N SER A 29 15.44 -35.27 22.07
CA SER A 29 15.08 -36.69 21.96
C SER A 29 13.59 -36.99 22.17
N LEU A 30 12.82 -36.07 22.76
CA LEU A 30 11.37 -36.20 22.97
C LEU A 30 10.55 -35.48 21.89
N ILE A 31 11.21 -34.78 20.97
CA ILE A 31 10.56 -34.07 19.86
C ILE A 31 10.50 -35.01 18.67
N LYS A 32 9.30 -35.19 18.11
CA LYS A 32 9.09 -36.06 16.96
C LYS A 32 9.94 -35.60 15.78
N ASP A 33 10.53 -36.54 15.05
CA ASP A 33 11.32 -36.25 13.85
C ASP A 33 10.55 -35.39 12.83
N THR A 34 9.24 -35.64 12.68
CA THR A 34 8.37 -34.84 11.81
C THR A 34 8.27 -33.37 12.22
N ASP A 35 8.36 -33.08 13.52
CA ASP A 35 8.31 -31.71 14.02
C ASP A 35 9.67 -31.02 13.83
N GLN A 36 10.77 -31.76 13.99
CA GLN A 36 12.13 -31.27 13.67
C GLN A 36 12.27 -30.96 12.17
N MET A 37 11.86 -31.89 11.30
CA MET A 37 11.86 -31.70 9.85
C MET A 37 10.99 -30.51 9.43
N ARG A 38 9.88 -30.26 10.12
CA ARG A 38 9.03 -29.09 9.87
C ARG A 38 9.75 -27.79 10.23
N ASP A 39 10.45 -27.75 11.37
CA ASP A 39 11.23 -26.56 11.76
C ASP A 39 12.33 -26.27 10.72
N ASP A 40 13.05 -27.30 10.29
CA ASP A 40 14.09 -27.18 9.25
C ASP A 40 13.52 -26.67 7.92
N LEU A 41 12.37 -27.19 7.49
CA LEU A 41 11.70 -26.72 6.27
C LEU A 41 11.27 -25.26 6.40
N VAL A 42 10.57 -24.91 7.48
CA VAL A 42 10.16 -23.53 7.75
C VAL A 42 11.37 -22.63 7.75
N ARG A 43 12.49 -23.08 8.32
CA ARG A 43 13.71 -22.29 8.38
C ARG A 43 14.30 -21.98 7.03
N SER A 44 14.44 -23.00 6.19
CA SER A 44 14.94 -22.80 4.82
C SER A 44 14.06 -21.82 4.04
N ILE A 45 12.73 -21.88 4.22
CA ILE A 45 11.80 -20.97 3.54
C ILE A 45 11.97 -19.54 4.07
N VAL A 46 12.04 -19.36 5.39
CA VAL A 46 12.21 -18.04 6.02
C VAL A 46 13.51 -17.39 5.58
N GLU A 47 14.64 -18.11 5.60
CA GLU A 47 15.93 -17.58 5.15
C GLU A 47 15.89 -17.06 3.71
N LYS A 48 15.32 -17.85 2.79
CA LYS A 48 15.13 -17.44 1.38
C LYS A 48 14.22 -16.23 1.26
N ALA A 49 13.10 -16.22 1.98
CA ALA A 49 12.13 -15.14 1.95
C ALA A 49 12.72 -13.82 2.50
N THR A 50 13.49 -13.89 3.59
CA THR A 50 14.19 -12.74 4.17
C THR A 50 15.21 -12.18 3.19
N ALA A 51 16.00 -13.03 2.52
CA ALA A 51 16.96 -12.58 1.51
C ALA A 51 16.27 -11.88 0.31
N LEU A 52 15.17 -12.45 -0.20
CA LEU A 52 14.39 -11.83 -1.28
C LEU A 52 13.77 -10.50 -0.85
N SER A 53 13.23 -10.42 0.37
CA SER A 53 12.66 -9.20 0.92
C SER A 53 13.71 -8.09 1.06
N ALA A 54 14.91 -8.43 1.53
CA ALA A 54 16.03 -7.49 1.61
C ALA A 54 16.45 -6.98 0.23
N ALA A 55 16.59 -7.87 -0.75
CA ALA A 55 16.93 -7.50 -2.14
C ALA A 55 15.87 -6.57 -2.77
N LEU A 56 14.58 -6.85 -2.54
CA LEU A 56 13.50 -5.97 -3.02
C LEU A 56 13.51 -4.60 -2.33
N ALA A 57 13.85 -4.54 -1.04
CA ALA A 57 13.97 -3.29 -0.31
C ALA A 57 15.14 -2.44 -0.82
N GLU A 58 16.30 -3.08 -1.08
CA GLU A 58 17.47 -2.43 -1.66
C GLU A 58 17.20 -1.92 -3.08
N PHE A 59 16.60 -2.76 -3.93
CA PHE A 59 16.16 -2.37 -5.28
C PHE A 59 15.22 -1.16 -5.25
N LYS A 60 14.27 -1.16 -4.31
CA LYS A 60 13.34 -0.03 -4.14
C LYS A 60 14.10 1.25 -3.78
N LEU A 61 14.98 1.20 -2.80
CA LEU A 61 15.71 2.37 -2.31
C LEU A 61 16.64 2.94 -3.39
N SER A 62 17.49 2.09 -3.97
CA SER A 62 18.44 2.46 -5.02
C SER A 62 17.72 3.01 -6.25
N GLY A 63 16.69 2.30 -6.73
CA GLY A 63 15.91 2.73 -7.89
C GLY A 63 15.26 4.11 -7.73
N PHE A 64 14.76 4.47 -6.53
CA PHE A 64 14.24 5.83 -6.30
C PHE A 64 15.34 6.88 -6.31
N SER A 65 16.49 6.58 -5.71
CA SER A 65 17.65 7.46 -5.68
C SER A 65 18.14 7.73 -7.11
N ASP A 66 18.30 6.68 -7.91
CA ASP A 66 18.83 6.76 -9.27
C ASP A 66 17.88 7.53 -10.20
N ILE A 67 16.58 7.25 -10.13
CA ILE A 67 15.57 8.01 -10.91
C ILE A 67 15.57 9.49 -10.50
N GLY A 68 15.66 9.78 -9.20
CA GLY A 68 15.73 11.15 -8.69
C GLY A 68 16.96 11.89 -9.23
N ALA A 69 18.14 11.29 -9.10
CA ALA A 69 19.39 11.84 -9.60
C ALA A 69 19.35 12.07 -11.12
N PHE A 70 18.79 11.12 -11.89
CA PHE A 70 18.65 11.27 -13.33
C PHE A 70 17.73 12.44 -13.73
N VAL A 71 16.61 12.61 -13.05
CA VAL A 71 15.68 13.72 -13.29
C VAL A 71 16.33 15.06 -12.98
N ASP A 72 17.06 15.16 -11.87
CA ASP A 72 17.76 16.38 -11.48
C ASP A 72 18.87 16.73 -12.49
N ILE A 73 19.66 15.75 -12.92
CA ILE A 73 20.66 15.92 -13.99
C ILE A 73 20.00 16.41 -15.27
N SER A 74 18.91 15.78 -15.69
CA SER A 74 18.19 16.14 -16.91
C SER A 74 17.63 17.57 -16.85
N ALA A 75 17.08 17.98 -15.70
CA ALA A 75 16.55 19.34 -15.52
C ALA A 75 17.66 20.40 -15.51
N SER A 76 18.79 20.09 -14.86
CA SER A 76 19.92 21.00 -14.75
C SER A 76 20.53 21.38 -16.10
N GLN A 77 20.46 20.49 -17.10
CA GLN A 77 20.88 20.76 -18.48
C GLN A 77 20.09 21.91 -19.13
N TYR A 78 18.87 22.17 -18.67
CA TYR A 78 18.01 23.26 -19.14
C TYR A 78 17.96 24.44 -18.17
N GLY A 79 18.83 24.47 -17.14
CA GLY A 79 18.86 25.52 -16.12
C GLY A 79 17.66 25.51 -15.17
N VAL A 80 16.91 24.40 -15.11
CA VAL A 80 15.74 24.24 -14.22
C VAL A 80 16.11 23.31 -13.07
N SER A 81 15.70 23.64 -11.85
CA SER A 81 15.77 22.71 -10.72
C SER A 81 14.36 22.21 -10.40
N LEU A 82 14.11 20.92 -10.69
CA LEU A 82 12.81 20.30 -10.43
C LEU A 82 12.67 19.78 -8.98
N GLY A 83 13.72 19.89 -8.15
CA GLY A 83 13.71 19.45 -6.75
C GLY A 83 13.20 18.02 -6.60
N GLY A 84 13.80 17.07 -7.37
CA GLY A 84 13.27 15.81 -7.90
C GLY A 84 12.66 14.74 -6.97
N LYS A 85 12.22 15.10 -5.77
CA LYS A 85 11.60 14.21 -4.79
C LYS A 85 10.12 13.93 -5.05
N LYS A 86 9.40 14.79 -5.80
CA LYS A 86 7.95 14.66 -6.03
C LYS A 86 7.60 14.64 -7.51
N GLY A 87 6.68 13.75 -7.90
CA GLY A 87 6.12 13.68 -9.26
C GLY A 87 6.29 12.32 -9.94
N ASN A 88 5.31 11.99 -10.78
CA ASN A 88 5.31 10.78 -11.60
C ASN A 88 6.29 10.95 -12.77
N VAL A 89 7.14 9.94 -13.01
CA VAL A 89 8.13 9.94 -14.09
C VAL A 89 8.06 8.61 -14.83
N THR A 90 8.13 8.66 -16.16
CA THR A 90 8.32 7.47 -17.00
C THR A 90 9.62 7.62 -17.76
N LEU A 91 10.52 6.66 -17.61
CA LEU A 91 11.78 6.56 -18.34
C LEU A 91 11.69 5.37 -19.30
N TYR A 92 12.16 5.54 -20.53
CA TYR A 92 12.26 4.49 -21.52
C TYR A 92 13.74 4.16 -21.74
N SER A 93 14.05 2.88 -22.01
CA SER A 93 15.33 2.55 -22.64
C SER A 93 15.40 3.19 -24.03
N TYR A 94 16.61 3.42 -24.53
CA TYR A 94 16.80 4.10 -25.82
C TYR A 94 16.12 3.38 -26.99
N ASP A 95 16.16 2.05 -26.99
CA ASP A 95 15.47 1.18 -27.95
C ASP A 95 13.96 1.05 -27.68
N GLY A 96 13.46 1.61 -26.59
CA GLY A 96 12.06 1.50 -26.16
C GLY A 96 11.64 0.08 -25.78
N ARG A 97 12.56 -0.85 -25.55
CA ARG A 97 12.23 -2.22 -25.11
C ARG A 97 11.75 -2.26 -23.67
N TYR A 98 12.31 -1.41 -22.81
CA TYR A 98 11.97 -1.35 -21.39
C TYR A 98 11.46 0.03 -21.02
N LYS A 99 10.59 0.08 -20.02
CA LYS A 99 10.27 1.33 -19.34
C LYS A 99 10.21 1.14 -17.83
N VAL A 100 10.62 2.18 -17.12
CA VAL A 100 10.55 2.29 -15.67
C VAL A 100 9.66 3.46 -15.30
N GLN A 101 8.71 3.24 -14.39
CA GLN A 101 7.81 4.26 -13.91
C GLN A 101 7.99 4.46 -12.41
N ARG A 102 8.28 5.71 -12.04
CA ARG A 102 8.18 6.18 -10.66
C ARG A 102 6.80 6.81 -10.49
N ALA A 103 5.97 6.24 -9.61
CA ALA A 103 4.66 6.79 -9.28
C ALA A 103 4.60 7.22 -7.82
N MET A 104 4.00 8.38 -7.54
CA MET A 104 3.67 8.83 -6.20
C MET A 104 2.16 8.90 -6.08
N GLN A 105 1.62 8.18 -5.10
CA GLN A 105 0.21 8.18 -4.77
C GLN A 105 0.03 8.84 -3.41
N ASP A 106 -0.58 10.01 -3.41
CA ASP A 106 -0.95 10.71 -2.19
C ASP A 106 -2.06 9.91 -1.48
N ARG A 107 -1.87 9.69 -0.17
CA ARG A 107 -2.91 9.22 0.74
C ARG A 107 -3.62 10.44 1.27
N ILE A 108 -4.92 10.50 1.01
CA ILE A 108 -5.78 11.56 1.53
C ILE A 108 -6.52 11.09 2.77
N ALA A 109 -6.82 12.02 3.65
CA ALA A 109 -7.79 11.89 4.72
C ALA A 109 -8.66 13.14 4.75
N PHE A 110 -9.70 13.13 5.57
CA PHE A 110 -10.50 14.32 5.81
C PHE A 110 -10.23 14.90 7.18
N ASP A 111 -10.29 16.22 7.29
CA ASP A 111 -10.24 16.95 8.55
C ASP A 111 -11.64 17.07 9.21
N GLU A 112 -11.76 17.89 10.25
CA GLU A 112 -12.99 18.10 11.02
C GLU A 112 -14.19 18.60 10.19
N ARG A 113 -13.94 19.24 9.04
CA ARG A 113 -15.00 19.74 8.15
C ARG A 113 -15.86 18.61 7.60
N LEU A 114 -15.36 17.37 7.58
CA LEU A 114 -16.16 16.20 7.20
C LEU A 114 -17.39 16.01 8.10
N GLN A 115 -17.27 16.30 9.40
CA GLN A 115 -18.41 16.17 10.32
C GLN A 115 -19.47 17.22 10.00
N ALA A 116 -19.08 18.45 9.66
CA ALA A 116 -20.01 19.50 9.23
C ALA A 116 -20.73 19.10 7.92
N ALA A 117 -20.00 18.53 6.96
CA ALA A 117 -20.60 18.02 5.74
C ALA A 117 -21.60 16.88 6.01
N LYS A 118 -21.27 15.97 6.93
CA LYS A 118 -22.16 14.88 7.34
C LYS A 118 -23.45 15.42 7.94
N SER A 119 -23.39 16.42 8.83
CA SER A 119 -24.58 17.04 9.41
C SER A 119 -25.51 17.63 8.34
N LEU A 120 -24.96 18.35 7.35
CA LEU A 120 -25.73 18.92 6.24
C LEU A 120 -26.41 17.83 5.38
N ILE A 121 -25.72 16.70 5.17
CA ILE A 121 -26.27 15.55 4.44
C ILE A 121 -27.38 14.88 5.25
N ASP A 122 -27.19 14.70 6.56
CA ASP A 122 -28.19 14.10 7.43
C ASP A 122 -29.47 14.97 7.49
N GLU A 123 -29.34 16.30 7.56
CA GLU A 123 -30.46 17.24 7.45
C GLU A 123 -31.19 17.12 6.12
N CYS A 124 -30.44 17.04 5.01
CA CYS A 124 -31.01 16.83 3.68
C CYS A 124 -31.80 15.52 3.58
N LEU A 125 -31.26 14.44 4.13
CA LEU A 125 -31.90 13.12 4.11
C LEU A 125 -33.12 13.02 5.01
N ALA A 126 -33.13 13.72 6.15
CA ALA A 126 -34.27 13.75 7.06
C ALA A 126 -35.51 14.36 6.39
N ASP A 127 -35.34 15.40 5.58
CA ASP A 127 -36.48 16.00 4.86
C ASP A 127 -36.93 15.15 3.67
N TRP A 128 -36.02 14.37 3.08
CA TRP A 128 -36.38 13.49 1.98
C TRP A 128 -37.14 12.23 2.43
N THR A 129 -37.39 12.01 3.73
CA THR A 129 -37.94 10.74 4.26
C THR A 129 -39.31 10.32 3.74
N GLU A 130 -40.08 11.21 3.09
CA GLU A 130 -41.36 10.83 2.47
C GLU A 130 -41.23 10.31 1.03
N ASN A 131 -40.14 10.64 0.31
CA ASN A 131 -39.95 10.30 -1.11
C ASN A 131 -38.54 9.79 -1.48
N ALA A 132 -37.60 9.75 -0.53
CA ALA A 132 -36.25 9.25 -0.77
C ALA A 132 -36.28 7.74 -0.99
N ARG A 133 -35.75 7.34 -2.14
CA ARG A 133 -35.41 5.96 -2.45
C ARG A 133 -34.47 5.40 -1.36
N PRO A 134 -34.85 4.32 -0.64
CA PRO A 134 -34.03 3.70 0.41
C PRO A 134 -32.58 3.40 -0.02
N GLU A 135 -32.38 3.17 -1.32
CA GLU A 135 -31.10 2.93 -1.96
C GLU A 135 -30.12 4.11 -1.81
N ILE A 136 -30.59 5.36 -1.92
CA ILE A 136 -29.73 6.55 -1.76
C ILE A 136 -29.25 6.67 -0.32
N ARG A 137 -30.16 6.40 0.64
CA ARG A 137 -29.82 6.41 2.07
C ARG A 137 -28.78 5.34 2.41
N ALA A 138 -28.89 4.15 1.81
CA ALA A 138 -27.91 3.08 2.00
C ALA A 138 -26.52 3.47 1.47
N ILE A 139 -26.44 4.11 0.30
CA ILE A 139 -25.19 4.58 -0.30
C ILE A 139 -24.51 5.61 0.61
N ILE A 140 -25.26 6.61 1.08
CA ILE A 140 -24.73 7.67 1.94
C ILE A 140 -24.30 7.12 3.29
N THR A 141 -25.14 6.29 3.91
CA THR A 141 -24.82 5.67 5.20
C THR A 141 -23.51 4.88 5.10
N ARG A 142 -23.33 4.11 4.01
CA ARG A 142 -22.11 3.35 3.76
C ARG A 142 -20.89 4.23 3.54
N ALA A 143 -21.05 5.40 2.91
CA ALA A 143 -19.94 6.32 2.68
C ALA A 143 -19.34 6.85 3.99
N PHE A 144 -20.16 7.05 5.02
CA PHE A 144 -19.73 7.52 6.34
C PHE A 144 -19.51 6.41 7.37
N GLN A 145 -19.63 5.13 6.98
CA GLN A 145 -19.23 4.02 7.85
C GLN A 145 -17.71 3.99 8.00
N THR A 146 -17.24 3.83 9.24
CA THR A 146 -15.82 3.68 9.57
C THR A 146 -15.40 2.24 9.36
N GLU A 147 -14.36 2.00 8.56
CA GLU A 147 -13.94 0.63 8.24
C GLU A 147 -13.00 0.00 9.28
N LYS A 148 -12.23 0.83 10.02
CA LYS A 148 -11.47 0.53 11.26
C LYS A 148 -10.72 1.81 11.67
N GLU A 149 -10.50 2.02 12.97
CA GLU A 149 -9.72 3.17 13.52
C GLU A 149 -10.21 4.57 13.11
N GLY A 150 -11.53 4.78 13.01
CA GLY A 150 -12.09 6.12 12.81
C GLY A 150 -11.85 6.73 11.42
N GLU A 151 -11.20 6.03 10.48
CA GLU A 151 -11.09 6.47 9.09
C GLU A 151 -12.37 6.09 8.31
N VAL A 152 -12.96 7.09 7.67
CA VAL A 152 -14.07 6.92 6.72
C VAL A 152 -13.57 6.39 5.39
N ASN A 153 -14.44 5.75 4.62
CA ASN A 153 -14.12 5.34 3.26
C ASN A 153 -14.01 6.57 2.35
N THR A 154 -12.79 7.09 2.16
CA THR A 154 -12.53 8.33 1.40
C THR A 154 -13.04 8.27 -0.03
N GLY A 155 -12.92 7.11 -0.68
CA GLY A 155 -13.46 6.89 -2.02
C GLY A 155 -14.98 6.99 -2.08
N ALA A 156 -15.68 6.40 -1.11
CA ALA A 156 -17.14 6.44 -1.04
C ALA A 156 -17.67 7.85 -0.73
N VAL A 157 -17.02 8.60 0.18
CA VAL A 157 -17.38 9.99 0.47
C VAL A 157 -17.16 10.88 -0.76
N LEU A 158 -16.02 10.75 -1.44
CA LEU A 158 -15.76 11.52 -2.67
C LEU A 158 -16.71 11.13 -3.81
N ALA A 159 -17.21 9.89 -3.84
CA ALA A 159 -18.18 9.45 -4.83
C ALA A 159 -19.53 10.16 -4.70
N LEU A 160 -19.90 10.63 -3.50
CA LEU A 160 -21.14 11.41 -3.29
C LEU A 160 -21.17 12.69 -4.13
N ARG A 161 -20.00 13.30 -4.38
CA ARG A 161 -19.87 14.51 -5.22
C ARG A 161 -20.24 14.30 -6.68
N ARG A 162 -20.37 13.04 -7.13
CA ARG A 162 -20.80 12.70 -8.49
C ARG A 162 -22.31 12.68 -8.65
N LEU A 163 -23.06 12.72 -7.55
CA LEU A 163 -24.52 12.77 -7.59
C LEU A 163 -24.97 14.18 -7.93
N ASP A 164 -25.74 14.31 -9.00
CA ASP A 164 -26.31 15.58 -9.45
C ASP A 164 -27.57 15.90 -8.63
N ILE A 165 -27.34 16.41 -7.42
CA ILE A 165 -28.40 16.81 -6.48
C ILE A 165 -28.31 18.32 -6.30
N THR A 166 -29.46 19.00 -6.50
CA THR A 166 -29.57 20.46 -6.51
C THR A 166 -29.95 21.08 -5.15
N ASP A 167 -30.20 20.28 -4.11
CA ASP A 167 -30.50 20.80 -2.77
C ASP A 167 -29.34 21.65 -2.24
N ALA A 168 -29.63 22.87 -1.76
CA ALA A 168 -28.61 23.81 -1.33
C ALA A 168 -27.72 23.26 -0.19
N ARG A 169 -28.27 22.44 0.71
CA ARG A 169 -27.52 21.78 1.79
C ARG A 169 -26.60 20.71 1.24
N TRP A 170 -27.07 19.95 0.25
CA TRP A 170 -26.26 18.96 -0.44
C TRP A 170 -25.06 19.61 -1.14
N VAL A 171 -25.31 20.67 -1.92
CA VAL A 171 -24.24 21.44 -2.59
C VAL A 171 -23.21 21.95 -1.58
N LYS A 172 -23.67 22.54 -0.48
CA LYS A 172 -22.81 23.03 0.61
C LYS A 172 -22.03 21.90 1.30
N ALA A 173 -22.64 20.72 1.47
CA ALA A 173 -21.95 19.55 2.00
C ALA A 173 -20.85 19.04 1.05
N MET A 174 -21.11 19.02 -0.26
CA MET A 174 -20.12 18.61 -1.26
C MET A 174 -18.94 19.58 -1.35
N GLU A 175 -19.20 20.87 -1.15
CA GLU A 175 -18.16 21.91 -1.02
C GLU A 175 -17.31 21.65 0.23
N ALA A 176 -17.93 21.48 1.40
CA ALA A 176 -17.24 21.17 2.66
C ALA A 176 -16.42 19.87 2.58
N ILE A 177 -16.92 18.81 1.91
CA ILE A 177 -16.15 17.58 1.63
C ILE A 177 -14.90 17.90 0.81
N GLY A 178 -15.00 18.78 -0.19
CA GLY A 178 -13.87 19.19 -1.00
C GLY A 178 -12.79 19.91 -0.22
N GLU A 179 -13.19 20.83 0.65
CA GLU A 179 -12.28 21.57 1.51
C GLU A 179 -11.67 20.72 2.64
N ALA A 180 -12.38 19.68 3.06
CA ALA A 180 -11.93 18.76 4.09
C ALA A 180 -10.77 17.86 3.62
N VAL A 181 -10.54 17.70 2.31
CA VAL A 181 -9.52 16.79 1.78
C VAL A 181 -8.11 17.29 2.13
N GLN A 182 -7.39 16.51 2.92
CA GLN A 182 -6.00 16.74 3.27
C GLN A 182 -5.12 15.60 2.76
N VAL A 183 -3.92 15.92 2.26
CA VAL A 183 -2.89 14.92 1.97
C VAL A 183 -2.17 14.60 3.27
N VAL A 184 -2.36 13.38 3.79
CA VAL A 184 -1.78 12.92 5.06
C VAL A 184 -0.55 12.03 4.89
N GLY A 185 -0.20 11.70 3.63
CA GLY A 185 1.04 11.01 3.30
C GLY A 185 1.13 10.71 1.81
N SER A 186 2.23 10.08 1.38
CA SER A 186 2.40 9.63 0.00
C SER A 186 3.07 8.26 -0.01
N ARG A 187 2.59 7.35 -0.87
CA ARG A 187 3.25 6.09 -1.17
C ARG A 187 3.95 6.19 -2.50
N SER A 188 5.21 5.80 -2.54
CA SER A 188 6.00 5.76 -3.77
C SER A 188 6.11 4.33 -4.29
N TYR A 189 5.98 4.19 -5.61
CA TYR A 189 6.05 2.92 -6.33
C TYR A 189 7.06 3.01 -7.48
N ILE A 190 7.79 1.93 -7.69
CA ILE A 190 8.57 1.68 -8.92
C ILE A 190 7.86 0.55 -9.66
N ARG A 191 7.59 0.76 -10.94
CA ARG A 191 7.04 -0.27 -11.83
C ARG A 191 7.95 -0.42 -13.04
N VAL A 192 8.31 -1.66 -13.36
CA VAL A 192 9.19 -1.99 -14.47
C VAL A 192 8.39 -2.78 -15.50
N TYR A 193 8.62 -2.51 -16.77
CA TYR A 193 7.91 -3.16 -17.85
C TYR A 193 8.83 -3.50 -19.02
N GLU A 194 8.49 -4.58 -19.72
CA GLU A 194 9.08 -4.98 -20.99
C GLU A 194 8.03 -4.89 -22.12
N ARG A 195 8.45 -4.41 -23.29
CA ARG A 195 7.62 -4.34 -24.48
C ARG A 195 7.29 -5.75 -25.00
N VAL A 196 6.05 -5.97 -25.41
CA VAL A 196 5.60 -7.26 -25.96
C VAL A 196 5.84 -7.27 -27.47
N GLY A 197 6.93 -7.92 -27.89
CA GLY A 197 7.35 -7.97 -29.30
C GLY A 197 7.52 -6.56 -29.88
N GLU A 198 7.05 -6.36 -31.12
CA GLU A 198 7.07 -5.07 -31.80
C GLU A 198 5.82 -4.20 -31.54
N SER A 199 5.00 -4.57 -30.56
CA SER A 199 3.78 -3.80 -30.24
C SER A 199 4.07 -2.59 -29.36
N ASP A 200 3.07 -1.73 -29.17
CA ASP A 200 3.09 -0.66 -28.16
C ASP A 200 2.63 -1.13 -26.77
N GLN A 201 2.41 -2.43 -26.59
CA GLN A 201 2.01 -3.00 -25.32
C GLN A 201 3.22 -3.32 -24.45
N TYR A 202 3.09 -3.07 -23.16
CA TYR A 202 4.11 -3.34 -22.16
C TYR A 202 3.57 -4.27 -21.10
N ARG A 203 4.30 -5.36 -20.84
CA ARG A 203 4.01 -6.31 -19.76
C ARG A 203 4.79 -5.92 -18.52
N ALA A 204 4.14 -5.93 -17.37
CA ALA A 204 4.81 -5.68 -16.11
C ALA A 204 5.81 -6.80 -15.81
N ILE A 205 7.00 -6.42 -15.35
CA ILE A 205 7.94 -7.34 -14.73
C ILE A 205 7.53 -7.41 -13.25
N PRO A 206 7.00 -8.56 -12.78
CA PRO A 206 6.49 -8.69 -11.42
C PRO A 206 7.65 -8.62 -10.42
N LEU A 207 7.45 -7.86 -9.35
CA LEU A 207 8.37 -7.75 -8.22
C LEU A 207 7.77 -8.36 -6.94
N ASP A 208 6.60 -9.00 -7.07
CA ASP A 208 5.91 -9.72 -6.01
C ASP A 208 5.74 -11.20 -6.41
N ILE A 209 5.72 -12.07 -5.40
CA ILE A 209 5.71 -13.52 -5.61
C ILE A 209 4.44 -14.03 -6.30
N ALA A 210 3.32 -13.33 -6.18
CA ALA A 210 2.05 -13.73 -6.79
C ALA A 210 2.03 -13.44 -8.30
N GLY A 211 2.78 -12.42 -8.75
CA GLY A 211 2.92 -12.07 -10.15
C GLY A 211 4.03 -12.84 -10.89
N VAL A 212 5.01 -13.41 -10.18
CA VAL A 212 6.08 -14.23 -10.78
C VAL A 212 5.47 -15.56 -11.24
N GLY A 213 5.50 -15.81 -12.55
CA GLY A 213 4.74 -16.89 -13.20
C GLY A 213 5.03 -18.30 -12.67
N GLY A 214 3.98 -19.12 -12.70
CA GLY A 214 4.00 -20.59 -12.77
C GLY A 214 3.33 -21.05 -14.05
#